data_AF-A0A0F7HLZ8-F1
#
_entry.id   AF-A0A0F7HLZ8-F1
#
_cell.length_a   1.000
_cell.length_b   1.000
_cell.length_c   1.000
_cell.angle_alpha   90.00
_cell.angle_beta   90.00
_cell.angle_gamma   90.00
#
_symmetry.space_group_name_H-M   'P 1'
#
loop_
_entity.id
_entity.type
_entity.pdbx_description
1 polymer ?
#
loop_
_entity_poly.entity_id
_entity_poly.type
_entity_poly.pdbx_seq_one_letter_code
_entity_poly.pdbx_strand_id
1 'polypeptide(L)'
;MTIDEMYATLIENSRNPDSAIYDQFREAIGKHIRDTLRLESPRNPEKILPLNYKERMDYIDSRPCQYHSIIQLKNICDEFDKRMASYRARQ
;
A
#
# COMPACT_ATOMS: atom_id res chain seq x y z
N MET A 1 1.22 -14.21 6.15
CA MET A 1 1.96 -13.10 6.78
C MET A 1 1.09 -11.86 6.72
N THR A 2 1.16 -11.00 7.74
CA THR A 2 0.54 -9.67 7.72
C THR A 2 1.33 -8.71 6.82
N ILE A 3 0.75 -7.55 6.49
CA ILE A 3 1.44 -6.50 5.72
C ILE A 3 2.72 -6.07 6.42
N ASP A 4 2.69 -5.89 7.75
CA ASP A 4 3.86 -5.47 8.53
C ASP A 4 4.94 -6.56 8.61
N GLU A 5 4.55 -7.83 8.73
CA GLU A 5 5.49 -8.96 8.69
C GLU A 5 6.20 -9.05 7.34
N MET A 6 5.45 -8.96 6.23
CA MET A 6 6.03 -8.97 4.88
C MET A 6 6.96 -7.78 4.67
N TYR A 7 6.56 -6.59 5.13
CA TYR A 7 7.41 -5.39 5.08
C TYR A 7 8.72 -5.59 5.84
N ALA A 8 8.67 -6.08 7.09
CA ALA A 8 9.86 -6.34 7.89
C ALA A 8 10.81 -7.32 7.19
N THR A 9 10.29 -8.44 6.66
CA THR A 9 11.08 -9.42 5.92
C THR A 9 11.73 -8.84 4.66
N LEU A 10 11.00 -8.00 3.92
CA LEU A 10 11.52 -7.35 2.71
C LEU A 10 12.61 -6.32 3.01
N ILE A 11 12.51 -5.60 4.12
CA ILE A 11 13.52 -4.62 4.55
C ILE A 11 14.79 -5.32 5.04
N GLU A 12 14.66 -6.37 5.85
CA GLU A 12 15.77 -7.18 6.32
C GLU A 12 16.57 -7.77 5.15
N ASN A 13 15.86 -8.18 4.09
CA ASN A 13 16.46 -8.76 2.88
C ASN A 13 16.59 -7.74 1.73
N SER A 14 16.62 -6.44 2.01
CA SER A 14 16.52 -5.37 0.99
C SER A 14 17.59 -5.36 -0.11
N ARG A 15 18.73 -6.04 0.10
CA ARG A 15 19.77 -6.22 -0.93
C ARG A 15 19.40 -7.27 -1.98
N ASN A 16 18.57 -8.25 -1.60
CA ASN A 16 18.06 -9.29 -2.48
C ASN A 16 16.69 -9.76 -1.95
N PRO A 17 15.65 -8.92 -2.06
CA PRO A 17 14.35 -9.23 -1.49
C PRO A 17 13.66 -10.35 -2.27
N ASP A 18 12.98 -11.23 -1.55
CA ASP A 18 12.20 -12.31 -2.13
C ASP A 18 11.04 -11.74 -2.95
N SER A 19 11.02 -12.04 -4.26
CA SER A 19 10.00 -11.54 -5.18
C SER A 19 8.61 -12.10 -4.88
N ALA A 20 8.50 -13.33 -4.37
CA ALA A 20 7.22 -13.90 -3.98
C ALA A 20 6.63 -13.18 -2.76
N ILE A 21 7.48 -12.81 -1.79
CA ILE A 21 7.04 -12.00 -0.63
C ILE A 21 6.66 -10.60 -1.09
N TYR A 22 7.42 -10.01 -2.01
CA TYR A 22 7.11 -8.69 -2.58
C TYR A 22 5.75 -8.68 -3.32
N ASP A 23 5.49 -9.69 -4.14
CA ASP A 23 4.23 -9.80 -4.89
C ASP A 23 3.04 -9.97 -3.94
N GLN A 24 3.17 -10.83 -2.92
CA GLN A 24 2.14 -10.97 -1.87
C GLN A 24 1.92 -9.67 -1.11
N PHE A 25 2.99 -8.95 -0.78
CA PHE A 25 2.92 -7.65 -0.10
C PHE A 25 2.17 -6.61 -0.94
N ARG A 26 2.49 -6.51 -2.24
CA ARG A 26 1.81 -5.63 -3.19
C ARG A 26 0.34 -5.98 -3.35
N GLU A 27 0.03 -7.27 -3.50
CA GLU A 27 -1.35 -7.74 -3.64
C GLU A 27 -2.16 -7.46 -2.38
N ALA A 28 -1.60 -7.73 -1.19
CA ALA A 28 -2.27 -7.51 0.09
C ALA A 28 -2.65 -6.04 0.30
N ILE A 29 -1.71 -5.11 0.03
CA ILE A 29 -1.98 -3.67 0.11
C ILE A 29 -3.01 -3.24 -0.92
N GLY A 30 -2.86 -3.68 -2.17
CA GLY A 30 -3.82 -3.36 -3.23
C GLY A 30 -5.23 -3.86 -2.91
N LYS A 31 -5.35 -5.07 -2.35
CA LYS A 31 -6.62 -5.66 -1.92
C LYS A 31 -7.24 -4.88 -0.76
N HIS A 32 -6.45 -4.60 0.29
CA HIS A 32 -6.88 -3.80 1.45
C HIS A 32 -7.51 -2.46 1.02
N ILE A 33 -6.81 -1.72 0.14
CA ILE A 33 -7.31 -0.45 -0.38
C ILE A 33 -8.61 -0.67 -1.16
N ARG A 34 -8.63 -1.56 -2.15
CA ARG A 34 -9.82 -1.78 -3.01
C ARG A 34 -11.04 -2.21 -2.21
N ASP A 35 -10.89 -3.17 -1.30
CA ASP A 35 -11.99 -3.71 -0.50
C ASP A 35 -12.54 -2.63 0.43
N THR A 36 -11.68 -1.84 1.07
CA THR A 36 -12.09 -0.74 1.94
C THR A 36 -12.80 0.37 1.16
N LEU A 37 -12.28 0.78 -0.01
CA LEU A 37 -12.94 1.77 -0.87
C LEU A 37 -14.36 1.31 -1.26
N ARG A 38 -14.52 0.04 -1.62
CA ARG A 38 -15.81 -0.53 -2.04
C ARG A 38 -16.85 -0.48 -0.92
N LEU A 39 -16.42 -0.71 0.32
CA LEU A 39 -17.30 -0.75 1.48
C LEU A 39 -17.66 0.65 1.99
N GLU A 40 -16.71 1.57 2.03
CA GLU A 40 -16.84 2.76 2.88
C GLU A 40 -16.98 4.07 2.10
N SER A 41 -16.41 4.16 0.89
CA SER A 41 -16.58 5.34 0.04
C SER A 41 -16.74 4.96 -1.43
N PRO A 42 -17.78 4.16 -1.77
CA PRO A 42 -17.99 3.73 -3.15
C PRO A 42 -18.28 4.90 -4.10
N ARG A 43 -18.71 6.06 -3.58
CA ARG A 43 -19.08 7.25 -4.36
C ARG A 43 -18.00 8.33 -4.43
N ASN A 44 -17.06 8.37 -3.49
CA ASN A 44 -16.01 9.41 -3.42
C ASN A 44 -14.66 8.82 -2.95
N PRO A 45 -14.08 7.86 -3.68
CA PRO A 45 -12.84 7.18 -3.29
C PRO A 45 -11.65 8.15 -3.15
N GLU A 46 -11.64 9.26 -3.91
CA GLU A 46 -10.59 10.27 -3.90
C GLU A 46 -10.40 10.97 -2.54
N LYS A 47 -11.42 10.96 -1.67
CA LYS A 47 -11.32 11.54 -0.31
C LYS A 47 -10.45 10.72 0.63
N ILE A 48 -10.28 9.42 0.34
CA ILE A 48 -9.55 8.47 1.19
C ILE A 48 -8.32 7.89 0.51
N LEU A 49 -8.22 7.98 -0.81
CA LEU A 49 -7.00 7.60 -1.54
C LEU A 49 -5.78 8.41 -1.07
N PRO A 50 -4.59 7.80 -1.01
CA PRO A 50 -3.32 8.50 -0.78
C PRO A 50 -3.04 9.57 -1.83
N LEU A 51 -2.23 10.58 -1.47
CA LEU A 51 -1.77 11.58 -2.42
C LEU A 51 -0.95 10.94 -3.53
N ASN A 52 -1.19 11.42 -4.75
CA ASN A 52 -0.50 10.98 -5.97
C ASN A 52 -0.50 9.46 -6.12
N TYR A 53 -1.59 8.81 -5.69
CA TYR A 53 -1.69 7.36 -5.61
C TYR A 53 -1.32 6.69 -6.93
N LYS A 54 -1.83 7.20 -8.05
CA LYS A 54 -1.52 6.68 -9.38
C LYS A 54 -0.03 6.81 -9.71
N GLU A 55 0.56 8.01 -9.61
CA GLU A 55 1.98 8.19 -9.97
C GLU A 55 2.91 7.36 -9.07
N ARG A 56 2.57 7.20 -7.80
CA ARG A 56 3.36 6.39 -6.87
C ARG A 56 3.24 4.90 -7.18
N MET A 57 2.05 4.41 -7.54
CA MET A 57 1.88 3.02 -7.99
C MET A 57 2.60 2.78 -9.33
N ASP A 58 2.51 3.69 -10.29
CA ASP A 58 3.22 3.61 -11.57
C ASP A 58 4.74 3.54 -11.35
N TYR A 59 5.28 4.33 -10.41
CA TYR A 59 6.68 4.27 -10.01
C TYR A 59 7.06 2.90 -9.42
N ILE A 60 6.27 2.40 -8.47
CA ILE A 60 6.49 1.10 -7.80
C ILE A 60 6.52 -0.03 -8.84
N ASP A 61 5.55 -0.02 -9.77
CA ASP A 61 5.42 -1.04 -10.80
C ASP A 61 6.57 -1.01 -11.81
N SER A 62 7.16 0.17 -12.07
CA SER A 62 8.34 0.30 -12.93
C SER A 62 9.63 -0.26 -12.31
N ARG A 63 9.64 -0.49 -10.99
CA ARG A 63 10.84 -0.84 -10.20
C ARG A 63 10.50 -1.85 -9.10
N PRO A 64 9.98 -3.04 -9.43
CA PRO A 64 9.62 -4.04 -8.43
C PRO A 64 10.84 -4.47 -7.61
N CYS A 65 10.62 -4.91 -6.38
CA CYS A 65 11.66 -5.42 -5.48
C CYS A 65 12.79 -4.41 -5.13
N GLN A 66 12.74 -3.16 -5.57
CA GLN A 66 13.70 -2.14 -5.13
C GLN A 66 13.34 -1.64 -3.73
N TYR A 67 14.36 -1.37 -2.91
CA TYR A 67 14.20 -0.83 -1.55
C TYR A 67 13.24 0.37 -1.47
N HIS A 68 13.39 1.33 -2.40
CA HIS A 68 12.49 2.49 -2.46
C HIS A 68 11.05 2.12 -2.80
N SER A 69 10.82 1.14 -3.66
CA SER A 69 9.48 0.66 -4.00
C SER A 69 8.81 -0.04 -2.82
N ILE A 70 9.57 -0.84 -2.05
CA ILE A 70 9.09 -1.49 -0.81
C ILE A 70 8.63 -0.43 0.20
N ILE A 71 9.45 0.60 0.44
CA ILE A 71 9.10 1.72 1.34
C ILE A 71 7.90 2.50 0.81
N GLN A 72 7.89 2.86 -0.47
CA GLN A 72 6.80 3.65 -1.05
C GLN A 72 5.46 2.92 -0.94
N LEU A 73 5.46 1.61 -1.17
CA LEU A 73 4.27 0.78 -1.05
C LEU A 73 3.76 0.70 0.40
N LYS A 74 4.65 0.56 1.40
CA LYS A 74 4.25 0.64 2.82
C LYS A 74 3.68 2.01 3.17
N ASN A 75 4.34 3.09 2.74
CA ASN A 75 3.88 4.46 2.97
C ASN A 75 2.50 4.73 2.36
N ILE A 76 2.20 4.13 1.20
CA ILE A 76 0.85 4.18 0.60
C ILE A 76 -0.18 3.56 1.53
N CYS A 77 0.11 2.38 2.09
CA CYS A 77 -0.80 1.70 3.03
C CYS A 77 -1.02 2.54 4.29
N ASP A 78 0.05 3.05 4.89
CA ASP A 78 -0.05 3.81 6.14
C ASP A 78 -0.76 5.17 5.95
N GLU A 79 -0.55 5.81 4.81
CA GLU A 79 -1.28 7.04 4.46
C GLU A 79 -2.76 6.76 4.24
N PHE A 80 -3.08 5.66 3.55
CA PHE A 80 -4.46 5.22 3.34
C PHE A 80 -5.18 4.99 4.67
N ASP A 81 -4.58 4.24 5.60
CA ASP A 81 -5.18 3.95 6.90
C ASP A 81 -5.43 5.21 7.72
N LYS A 82 -4.50 6.18 7.69
CA LYS A 82 -4.67 7.48 8.36
C LYS A 82 -5.81 8.30 7.74
N ARG A 83 -5.86 8.37 6.41
CA ARG A 83 -6.94 9.08 5.69
C ARG A 83 -8.29 8.42 5.95
N MET A 84 -8.33 7.10 5.96
CA MET A 84 -9.53 6.31 6.24
C MET A 84 -10.04 6.53 7.66
N ALA A 85 -9.16 6.52 8.65
CA ALA A 85 -9.51 6.84 10.04
C ALA A 85 -10.06 8.27 10.16
N SER A 86 -9.42 9.25 9.50
CA SER A 86 -9.90 10.63 9.47
C SER A 86 -11.26 10.78 8.78
N TYR A 87 -11.52 10.00 7.72
CA TYR A 87 -12.79 9.99 7.02
C TYR A 87 -13.92 9.44 7.91
N ARG A 88 -13.70 8.30 8.57
CA ARG A 88 -14.67 7.72 9.51
C ARG A 88 -15.00 8.65 10.67
N ALA A 89 -14.02 9.40 11.19
CA ALA A 89 -14.25 10.37 12.27
C ALA A 89 -15.06 11.61 11.85
N ARG A 90 -15.25 11.84 10.55
CA ARG A 90 -16.00 12.98 9.99
C ARG A 90 -17.39 12.60 9.47
N GLN A 91 -17.74 11.31 9.50
CA GLN A 91 -19.10 10.85 9.27
C GLN A 91 -19.92 11.00 10.55
#